data_AF-A0A2V8ZAL1-F1
#
_entry.id   AF-A0A2V8ZAL1-F1
#
_cell.length_a   1.000
_cell.length_b   1.000
_cell.length_c   1.000
_cell.angle_alpha   90.00
_cell.angle_beta   90.00
_cell.angle_gamma   90.00
#
_symmetry.space_group_name_H-M   'P 1'
#
loop_
_entity.id
_entity.type
_entity.pdbx_description
1 polymer ?
#
loop_
_entity_poly.entity_id
_entity_poly.type
_entity_poly.pdbx_seq_one_letter_code
_entity_poly.pdbx_strand_id
1 'polypeptide(L)'
;MLAPTRNKRRHVRYSAKGSFRGSELPALRGRKKGSELQGKVADISDGGFSIITARVPAGSSLLQGQLAFAKLPAQIPTLAQVRWTKRASSGRRHLIGLQYVL
;
A
#
# COMPACT_ATOMS: atom_id res chain seq x y z
N MET A 1 22.30 28.31 -2.58
CA MET A 1 21.07 28.24 -1.75
C MET A 1 20.22 27.07 -2.21
N LEU A 2 20.07 26.02 -1.41
CA LEU A 2 19.12 24.94 -1.70
C LEU A 2 17.73 25.42 -1.25
N ALA A 3 16.80 25.57 -2.19
CA ALA A 3 15.41 25.92 -1.87
C ALA A 3 14.83 24.89 -0.88
N PRO A 4 14.04 25.32 0.13
CA PRO A 4 13.36 24.36 0.99
C PRO A 4 12.47 23.49 0.10
N THR A 5 12.69 22.18 0.14
CA THR A 5 11.85 21.22 -0.58
C THR A 5 10.45 21.30 0.04
N ARG A 6 9.57 22.07 -0.59
CA ARG A 6 8.17 22.22 -0.18
C ARG A 6 7.62 20.82 0.07
N ASN A 7 7.24 20.54 1.32
CA ASN A 7 6.76 19.23 1.72
C ASN A 7 5.57 18.88 0.83
N LYS A 8 5.77 17.94 -0.10
CA LYS A 8 4.75 17.55 -1.10
C LYS A 8 3.61 16.72 -0.48
N ARG A 9 3.71 16.39 0.81
CA ARG A 9 2.76 15.52 1.50
C ARG A 9 1.53 16.32 1.96
N ARG A 10 0.35 15.92 1.48
CA ARG A 10 -0.94 16.55 1.81
C ARG A 10 -1.54 16.08 3.13
N HIS A 11 -1.25 14.86 3.57
CA HIS A 11 -1.85 14.24 4.75
C HIS A 11 -0.78 13.78 5.74
N VAL A 12 -0.99 14.03 7.03
CA VAL A 12 -0.15 13.52 8.11
C VAL A 12 -0.19 11.98 8.10
N ARG A 13 0.95 11.35 8.40
CA ARG A 13 1.07 9.89 8.46
C ARG A 13 1.25 9.42 9.89
N TYR A 14 0.56 8.34 10.22
CA TYR A 14 0.59 7.71 11.53
C TYR A 14 1.12 6.28 11.39
N SER A 15 1.99 5.87 12.31
CA SER A 15 2.34 4.46 12.39
C SER A 15 1.13 3.68 12.90
N ALA A 16 0.79 2.59 12.21
CA ALA A 16 -0.37 1.77 12.55
C ALA A 16 -0.01 0.28 12.51
N LYS A 17 -0.39 -0.44 13.56
CA LYS A 17 -0.27 -1.90 13.61
C LYS A 17 -1.45 -2.52 12.86
N GLY A 18 -1.22 -2.87 11.59
CA GLY A 18 -2.23 -3.49 10.74
C GLY A 18 -1.64 -4.40 9.67
N SER A 19 -2.52 -4.97 8.87
CA SER A 19 -2.17 -5.77 7.70
C SER A 19 -3.08 -5.43 6.52
N PHE A 20 -2.55 -5.64 5.33
CA PHE A 20 -3.30 -5.59 4.10
C PHE A 20 -3.18 -6.94 3.39
N ARG A 21 -4.31 -7.44 2.90
CA ARG A 21 -4.39 -8.64 2.06
C ARG A 21 -5.23 -8.32 0.84
N GLY A 22 -4.68 -8.50 -0.35
CA GLY A 22 -5.39 -8.18 -1.59
C GLY A 22 -4.72 -8.80 -2.81
N SER A 23 -5.20 -8.41 -3.98
CA SER A 23 -4.62 -8.83 -5.26
C SER A 23 -4.66 -7.67 -6.24
N GLU A 24 -3.77 -7.71 -7.23
CA GLU A 24 -3.88 -6.84 -8.39
C GLU A 24 -5.21 -7.06 -9.09
N LEU A 25 -5.91 -5.97 -9.36
CA LEU A 25 -7.09 -5.98 -10.21
C LEU A 25 -6.67 -6.28 -11.65
N PRO A 26 -7.33 -7.23 -12.33
CA PRO A 26 -7.13 -7.47 -13.74
C PRO A 26 -7.42 -6.19 -14.54
N ALA A 27 -6.43 -5.71 -15.31
CA ALA A 27 -6.63 -4.55 -16.19
C ALA A 27 -7.61 -4.85 -17.35
N LEU A 28 -7.87 -6.12 -17.67
CA LEU A 28 -8.73 -6.59 -18.77
C LEU A 28 -9.49 -7.86 -18.33
N ARG A 29 -10.74 -8.01 -18.79
CA ARG A 29 -11.53 -9.25 -18.59
C ARG A 29 -10.76 -10.43 -19.21
N GLY A 30 -10.55 -11.50 -18.43
CA GLY A 30 -9.88 -12.72 -18.88
C GLY A 30 -8.43 -12.90 -18.40
N ARG A 31 -7.81 -11.88 -17.77
CA ARG A 31 -6.49 -12.07 -17.13
C ARG A 31 -6.66 -12.81 -15.80
N LYS A 32 -5.83 -13.83 -15.56
CA LYS A 32 -5.80 -14.61 -14.31
C LYS A 32 -5.78 -13.67 -13.10
N LYS A 33 -6.55 -14.00 -12.06
CA LYS A 33 -6.58 -13.29 -10.78
C LYS A 33 -5.14 -13.01 -10.33
N GLY A 34 -4.81 -11.74 -10.08
CA GLY A 34 -3.48 -11.34 -9.66
C GLY A 34 -3.04 -12.15 -8.45
N SER A 35 -1.74 -12.47 -8.36
CA SER A 35 -1.22 -13.22 -7.22
C SER A 35 -1.54 -12.48 -5.93
N GLU A 36 -1.96 -13.21 -4.91
CA GLU A 36 -2.26 -12.62 -3.61
C GLU A 36 -1.01 -11.90 -3.04
N LEU A 37 -1.25 -10.67 -2.60
CA LEU A 37 -0.32 -9.79 -1.93
C LEU A 37 -0.75 -9.66 -0.48
N GLN A 38 0.19 -9.94 0.43
CA GLN A 38 0.00 -9.74 1.86
C GLN A 38 1.15 -8.90 2.42
N GLY A 39 0.83 -7.92 3.27
CA GLY A 39 1.84 -7.07 3.89
C GLY A 39 1.40 -6.52 5.24
N LYS A 40 2.38 -6.10 6.04
CA LYS A 40 2.14 -5.38 7.30
C LYS A 40 2.08 -3.89 7.00
N VAL A 41 1.10 -3.18 7.57
CA VAL A 41 1.03 -1.72 7.47
C VAL A 41 2.20 -1.12 8.24
N ALA A 42 2.93 -0.19 7.61
CA ALA A 42 3.99 0.57 8.27
C ALA A 42 3.51 1.97 8.67
N ASP A 43 2.74 2.62 7.79
CA ASP A 43 2.08 3.89 8.07
C ASP A 43 0.74 4.01 7.32
N ILE A 44 -0.12 4.92 7.78
CA ILE A 44 -1.41 5.28 7.17
C ILE A 44 -1.66 6.78 7.27
N SER A 45 -2.41 7.31 6.30
CA SER A 45 -2.95 8.67 6.23
C SER A 45 -4.29 8.65 5.50
N ASP A 46 -5.01 9.77 5.46
CA ASP A 46 -6.28 9.87 4.73
C ASP A 46 -6.12 9.65 3.22
N GLY A 47 -4.93 9.92 2.67
CA GLY A 47 -4.65 9.73 1.24
C GLY A 47 -4.21 8.30 0.88
N GLY A 48 -3.88 7.46 1.85
CA GLY A 48 -3.34 6.13 1.59
C GLY A 48 -2.41 5.63 2.69
N PHE A 49 -1.75 4.51 2.44
CA PHE A 49 -0.96 3.78 3.43
C PHE A 49 0.30 3.17 2.81
N SER A 50 1.21 2.68 3.64
CA SER A 50 2.36 1.92 3.18
C SER A 50 2.39 0.53 3.80
N ILE A 51 2.88 -0.45 3.04
CA ILE A 51 3.01 -1.83 3.51
C ILE A 51 4.42 -2.37 3.32
N ILE A 52 4.82 -3.24 4.24
CA ILE A 52 6.02 -4.07 4.13
C ILE A 52 5.60 -5.47 3.70
N THR A 53 6.15 -5.95 2.58
CA THR A 53 5.82 -7.25 2.00
C THR A 53 7.03 -7.89 1.32
N ALA A 54 6.97 -9.20 1.08
CA ALA A 54 7.99 -9.93 0.34
C ALA A 54 7.81 -9.79 -1.18
N ARG A 55 6.59 -9.60 -1.67
CA ARG A 55 6.27 -9.54 -3.11
C ARG A 55 6.12 -8.09 -3.58
N VAL A 56 6.63 -7.80 -4.77
CA VAL A 56 6.48 -6.48 -5.40
C VAL A 56 5.40 -6.58 -6.48
N PRO A 57 4.28 -5.84 -6.34
CA PRO A 57 3.29 -5.72 -7.40
C PRO A 57 3.82 -4.87 -8.56
N ALA A 58 3.15 -4.95 -9.70
CA ALA A 58 3.44 -4.09 -10.84
C ALA A 58 3.29 -2.61 -10.46
N GLY A 59 4.17 -1.76 -11.00
CA GLY A 59 4.12 -0.32 -10.78
C GLY A 59 2.77 0.26 -11.26
N SER A 60 2.20 1.19 -10.51
CA SER A 60 0.91 1.83 -10.82
C SER A 60 -0.30 0.89 -10.89
N SER A 61 -0.15 -0.39 -10.50
CA SER A 61 -1.27 -1.34 -10.46
C SER A 61 -2.32 -0.94 -9.42
N LEU A 62 -3.57 -1.30 -9.71
CA LEU A 62 -4.67 -1.20 -8.75
C LEU A 62 -4.73 -2.48 -7.94
N LEU A 63 -4.79 -2.33 -6.63
CA LEU A 63 -4.95 -3.41 -5.67
C LEU A 63 -6.32 -3.32 -5.04
N GLN A 64 -7.08 -4.42 -5.10
CA GLN A 64 -8.30 -4.58 -4.32
C GLN A 64 -8.05 -5.57 -3.19
N GLY A 65 -8.47 -5.22 -1.97
CA GLY A 65 -8.24 -6.06 -0.81
C GLY A 65 -8.93 -5.58 0.46
N GLN A 66 -8.44 -6.09 1.57
CA GLN A 66 -8.92 -5.82 2.91
C GLN A 66 -7.78 -5.26 3.75
N LEU A 67 -8.05 -4.14 4.42
CA LEU A 67 -7.17 -3.52 5.39
C LEU A 67 -7.70 -3.83 6.79
N ALA A 68 -6.85 -4.38 7.66
CA ALA A 68 -7.22 -4.77 9.02
C ALA A 68 -6.26 -4.15 10.04
N PHE A 69 -6.78 -3.72 11.18
CA PHE A 69 -5.99 -3.13 12.26
C PHE A 69 -6.18 -3.89 13.57
N ALA A 70 -5.11 -4.04 14.35
CA ALA A 70 -5.13 -4.89 15.55
C ALA A 70 -6.16 -4.44 16.61
N LYS A 71 -6.53 -3.16 16.64
CA LYS A 71 -7.49 -2.58 17.61
C LYS A 71 -8.85 -2.25 16.99
N LEU A 72 -9.10 -2.67 15.76
CA LEU A 72 -10.36 -2.44 15.06
C LEU A 72 -10.94 -3.78 14.62
N PRO A 73 -12.09 -4.22 15.15
CA PRO A 73 -12.70 -5.51 14.78
C PRO A 73 -13.41 -5.45 13.42
N ALA A 74 -12.90 -4.65 12.48
CA ALA A 74 -13.43 -4.50 11.13
C ALA A 74 -12.32 -4.72 10.11
N GLN A 75 -12.68 -5.35 8.99
CA GLN A 75 -11.88 -5.37 7.78
C GLN A 75 -12.43 -4.30 6.84
N ILE A 76 -11.58 -3.38 6.42
CA ILE A 76 -11.96 -2.25 5.58
C ILE A 76 -11.70 -2.65 4.12
N PRO A 77 -12.75 -2.85 3.30
CA PRO A 77 -12.58 -3.06 1.87
C PRO A 77 -11.88 -1.85 1.27
N THR A 78 -10.81 -2.10 0.53
CA THR A 78 -9.89 -1.04 0.11
C THR A 78 -9.50 -1.24 -1.35
N LEU A 79 -9.65 -0.18 -2.14
CA LEU A 79 -9.07 -0.05 -3.47
C LEU A 79 -7.93 0.97 -3.41
N ALA A 80 -6.73 0.58 -3.85
CA ALA A 80 -5.58 1.45 -3.78
C ALA A 80 -4.62 1.25 -4.96
N GLN A 81 -3.98 2.32 -5.41
CA GLN A 81 -2.98 2.30 -6.47
C GLN A 81 -1.55 2.28 -5.91
N VAL A 82 -0.69 1.46 -6.49
CA VAL A 82 0.76 1.49 -6.23
C VAL A 82 1.35 2.81 -6.72
N ARG A 83 1.98 3.58 -5.84
CA ARG A 83 2.62 4.86 -6.21
C ARG A 83 4.14 4.77 -6.24
N TRP A 84 4.73 3.93 -5.39
CA TRP A 84 6.17 3.70 -5.35
C TRP A 84 6.51 2.40 -4.62
N THR A 85 7.68 1.86 -4.91
CA THR A 85 8.26 0.70 -4.23
C THR A 85 9.71 1.00 -3.87
N LYS A 86 10.11 0.63 -2.65
CA LYS A 86 11.48 0.75 -2.15
C LYS A 86 11.89 -0.57 -1.49
N ARG A 87 13.16 -0.97 -1.60
CA ARG A 87 13.69 -2.08 -0.77
C ARG A 87 13.71 -1.67 0.70
N ALA A 88 13.27 -2.58 1.58
CA ALA A 88 13.42 -2.38 3.01
C ALA A 88 14.89 -2.54 3.43
N SER A 89 15.32 -1.84 4.48
CA SER A 89 16.69 -1.91 5.00
C SER A 89 17.07 -3.31 5.52
N SER A 90 16.10 -4.12 5.93
CA SER A 90 16.31 -5.49 6.44
C SER A 90 15.85 -6.56 5.42
N GLY A 91 16.73 -6.94 4.49
CA GLY A 91 16.59 -8.17 3.69
C GLY A 91 15.67 -8.10 2.45
N ARG A 92 15.12 -9.25 2.05
CA ARG A 92 14.32 -9.47 0.81
C ARG A 92 12.91 -8.85 0.82
N ARG A 93 12.66 -7.85 1.68
CA ARG A 93 11.35 -7.21 1.81
C ARG A 93 11.33 -5.85 1.12
N HIS A 94 10.14 -5.41 0.77
CA HIS A 94 9.89 -4.16 0.09
C HIS A 94 8.87 -3.33 0.87
N LEU A 95 9.10 -2.03 0.94
CA LEU A 95 8.14 -1.03 1.37
C LEU A 95 7.43 -0.49 0.14
N ILE A 96 6.11 -0.56 0.13
CA ILE A 96 5.28 -0.11 -0.99
C ILE A 96 4.37 1.00 -0.48
N GLY A 97 4.32 2.11 -1.22
CA GLY A 97 3.37 3.19 -0.99
C GLY A 97 2.12 3.02 -1.84
N LEU A 98 0.97 3.02 -1.17
CA LEU A 98 -0.34 2.87 -1.75
C LEU A 98 -1.16 4.15 -1.54
N GLN A 99 -1.88 4.58 -2.57
CA GLN A 99 -2.82 5.70 -2.51
C GLN A 99 -4.23 5.17 -2.68
N TYR A 100 -5.18 5.60 -1.85
CA TYR A 100 -6.57 5.19 -2.03
C TYR A 100 -7.11 5.71 -3.37
N VAL A 101 -7.96 4.88 -3.98
CA VAL A 101 -8.74 5.24 -5.16
C VAL A 101 -10.17 5.35 -4.68
N LEU A 102 -10.53 6.57 -4.30
CA LEU A 102 -11.86 6.97 -3.82
C LEU A 102 -12.55 7.77 -4.92
#